data_AF-A0A914SJZ0-F1
#
_entry.id   AF-A0A914SJZ0-F1
#
_cell.length_a   1.000
_cell.length_b   1.000
_cell.length_c   1.000
_cell.angle_alpha   90.00
_cell.angle_beta   90.00
_cell.angle_gamma   90.00
#
_symmetry.space_group_name_H-M   'P 1'
#
loop_
_entity.id
_entity.type
_entity.pdbx_description
1 polymer ?
#
loop_
_entity_poly.entity_id
_entity_poly.type
_entity_poly.pdbx_seq_one_letter_code
_entity_poly.pdbx_strand_id
1 'polypeptide(L)'
;MESLHLENFTVHCQHNEEAVSQMLKLARLYKKSLEDEEGMTDEQKAIKNVGKQDPKRHLNETVNKMLSDNIVQNLASMMDTASFQ
;
A
#
# COMPACT_ATOMS: atom_id res chain seq x y z
N MET A 1 -2.75 18.87 15.01
CA MET A 1 -1.79 18.32 15.98
C MET A 1 -1.72 16.78 15.93
N GLU A 2 -2.14 16.11 14.84
CA GLU A 2 -1.92 14.66 14.67
C GLU A 2 -0.50 14.33 14.17
N SER A 3 0.15 15.23 13.43
CA SER A 3 1.47 14.98 12.81
C SER A 3 2.65 14.84 13.78
N LEU A 4 2.48 15.17 15.06
CA LEU A 4 3.51 15.04 16.10
C LEU A 4 3.14 13.99 17.15
N HIS A 5 2.00 13.31 17.01
CA HIS A 5 1.62 12.25 17.92
C HIS A 5 2.14 10.93 17.37
N LEU A 6 3.08 10.31 18.06
CA LEU A 6 3.50 8.95 17.77
C LEU A 6 2.33 7.99 17.97
N GLU A 7 1.95 7.26 16.93
CA GLU A 7 1.06 6.13 17.09
C GLU A 7 1.73 5.06 17.97
N ASN A 8 0.91 4.24 18.63
CA ASN A 8 1.41 3.08 19.36
C ASN A 8 2.17 2.15 18.40
N PHE A 9 3.46 1.92 18.65
CA PHE A 9 4.31 1.08 17.82
C PHE A 9 3.73 -0.32 17.57
N THR A 10 3.04 -0.93 18.54
CA THR A 10 2.40 -2.23 18.36
C THR A 10 1.27 -2.16 17.33
N VAL A 11 0.44 -1.13 17.39
CA VAL A 11 -0.65 -0.92 16.43
C VAL A 11 -0.10 -0.60 15.04
N HIS A 12 0.94 0.24 14.97
CA HIS A 12 1.60 0.58 13.72
C HIS A 12 2.26 -0.64 13.06
N CYS A 13 2.89 -1.52 13.84
CA CYS A 13 3.40 -2.80 13.36
C CYS A 13 2.28 -3.72 12.83
N GLN A 14 1.15 -3.80 13.52
CA GLN A 14 -0.01 -4.57 13.05
C GLN A 14 -0.55 -4.03 11.71
N HIS A 15 -0.70 -2.71 11.58
CA HIS A 15 -1.10 -2.09 10.31
C HIS A 15 -0.11 -2.38 9.17
N ASN A 16 1.19 -2.37 9.46
CA ASN A 16 2.22 -2.73 8.49
C ASN A 16 2.13 -4.19 8.06
N GLU A 17 1.94 -5.13 9.00
CA GLU A 17 1.75 -6.55 8.69
C GLU A 17 0.50 -6.78 7.83
N GLU A 18 -0.61 -6.12 8.17
CA GLU A 18 -1.84 -6.19 7.40
C GLU A 18 -1.67 -5.62 5.98
N ALA A 19 -1.04 -4.45 5.85
CA ALA A 19 -0.76 -3.82 4.56
C ALA A 19 0.09 -4.71 3.65
N VAL A 20 1.15 -5.33 4.19
CA VAL A 20 2.01 -6.26 3.45
C VAL A 20 1.25 -7.53 3.05
N SER A 21 0.38 -8.06 3.93
CA SER A 21 -0.48 -9.19 3.62
C SER A 21 -1.49 -8.88 2.50
N GLN A 22 -2.07 -7.68 2.52
CA GLN A 22 -2.94 -7.19 1.46
C GLN A 22 -2.18 -7.01 0.13
N MET A 23 -0.98 -6.43 0.17
CA MET A 23 -0.11 -6.32 -1.00
C MET A 23 0.21 -7.67 -1.62
N LEU A 24 0.48 -8.70 -0.81
CA LEU A 24 0.71 -10.06 -1.32
C LEU A 24 -0.52 -10.62 -2.05
N LYS A 25 -1.73 -10.38 -1.52
CA LYS A 25 -2.98 -10.78 -2.18
C LYS A 25 -3.16 -10.04 -3.52
N LEU A 26 -2.91 -8.73 -3.54
CA LEU A 26 -3.00 -7.91 -4.75
C LEU A 26 -1.95 -8.30 -5.79
N ALA A 27 -0.73 -8.63 -5.39
CA ALA A 27 0.31 -9.11 -6.28
C ALA A 27 -0.05 -10.45 -6.93
N ARG A 28 -0.66 -11.38 -6.18
CA ARG A 28 -1.19 -12.64 -6.72
C ARG A 28 -2.33 -12.41 -7.71
N LEU A 29 -3.25 -11.49 -7.39
CA LEU A 29 -4.34 -11.10 -8.28
C LEU A 29 -3.82 -10.43 -9.56
N TYR A 30 -2.82 -9.56 -9.43
CA TYR A 30 -2.18 -8.92 -10.58
C TYR A 30 -1.51 -9.95 -11.49
N LYS A 31 -0.76 -10.91 -10.92
CA LYS A 31 -0.16 -12.01 -11.69
C LYS A 31 -1.24 -12.82 -12.43
N LYS A 32 -2.31 -13.20 -11.74
CA LYS A 32 -3.42 -13.93 -12.37
C LYS A 32 -4.12 -13.12 -13.47
N SER A 33 -4.33 -11.82 -13.24
CA SER A 33 -4.92 -10.92 -14.24
C SER A 33 -4.04 -10.84 -15.49
N LEU A 34 -2.72 -10.80 -15.33
CA LEU A 34 -1.79 -10.81 -16.45
C LEU A 34 -1.82 -12.14 -17.23
N GLU A 35 -1.88 -13.27 -16.54
CA GLU A 35 -2.02 -14.60 -17.16
C GLU A 35 -3.36 -14.72 -17.91
N ASP A 36 -4.47 -14.26 -17.32
CA ASP A 36 -5.80 -14.23 -17.96
C ASP A 36 -5.90 -13.23 -19.13
N GLU A 37 -5.00 -12.24 -19.18
CA GLU A 37 -4.88 -11.24 -20.24
C GLU A 37 -3.85 -11.65 -21.32
N GLU A 38 -3.10 -12.73 -21.11
CA GLU A 38 -2.11 -13.25 -22.04
C GLU A 38 -2.82 -13.87 -23.26
N GLY A 39 -2.88 -13.10 -24.36
CA GLY A 39 -3.56 -13.49 -25.59
C GLY A 39 -4.74 -12.60 -26.01
N MET A 40 -5.17 -11.64 -25.18
CA MET A 40 -6.14 -10.62 -25.59
C MET A 40 -5.46 -9.38 -26.17
N THR A 41 -6.13 -8.69 -27.08
CA THR A 41 -5.70 -7.39 -27.62
C THR A 41 -5.96 -6.27 -26.59
N ASP A 42 -5.16 -5.21 -26.61
CA ASP A 42 -5.20 -4.15 -25.58
C ASP A 42 -6.56 -3.42 -25.51
N GLU A 43 -7.31 -3.36 -26.62
CA GLU A 43 -8.67 -2.82 -26.67
C GLU A 43 -9.68 -3.71 -25.91
N GLN A 44 -9.53 -5.03 -26.01
CA GLN A 44 -10.37 -5.99 -25.26
C GLN A 44 -10.04 -5.99 -23.77
N LYS A 45 -8.76 -5.78 -23.41
CA LYS A 45 -8.33 -5.60 -22.02
C LYS A 45 -8.91 -4.33 -21.42
N ALA A 46 -8.86 -3.22 -22.14
CA ALA A 46 -9.43 -1.95 -21.70
C ALA A 46 -10.93 -2.07 -21.42
N ILE A 47 -11.71 -2.71 -22.32
CA ILE A 47 -13.15 -2.92 -22.13
C ILE A 47 -13.46 -3.88 -20.97
N LYS A 48 -12.70 -4.97 -20.81
CA LYS A 48 -12.88 -5.97 -19.73
C LYS A 48 -12.51 -5.40 -18.34
N ASN A 49 -11.58 -4.45 -18.31
CA ASN A 49 -11.08 -3.82 -17.08
C ASN A 49 -11.90 -2.60 -16.67
N VAL A 50 -12.82 -2.10 -17.50
CA VAL A 50 -13.80 -1.09 -17.10
C VAL A 50 -14.70 -1.66 -15.99
N GLY A 51 -14.71 -0.99 -14.83
CA GLY A 51 -15.54 -1.35 -13.67
C GLY A 51 -14.95 -2.42 -12.75
N LYS A 52 -13.81 -3.04 -13.11
CA LYS A 52 -13.04 -3.89 -12.18
C LYS A 52 -11.94 -3.08 -11.52
N GLN A 53 -11.67 -3.38 -10.25
CA GLN A 53 -10.58 -2.75 -9.52
C GLN A 53 -9.25 -3.12 -10.16
N ASP A 54 -8.55 -2.13 -10.71
CA ASP A 54 -7.21 -2.31 -11.29
C ASP A 54 -6.23 -2.76 -10.20
N PRO A 55 -5.77 -4.02 -10.22
CA PRO A 55 -4.90 -4.57 -9.18
C PRO A 55 -3.56 -3.84 -9.12
N LYS A 56 -3.07 -3.34 -10.27
CA LYS A 56 -1.81 -2.60 -10.36
C LYS A 56 -1.93 -1.24 -9.68
N ARG A 57 -3.02 -0.52 -9.97
CA ARG A 57 -3.28 0.78 -9.35
C ARG A 57 -3.44 0.65 -7.85
N HIS A 58 -4.22 -0.33 -7.39
CA HIS A 58 -4.47 -0.53 -5.97
C HIS A 58 -3.23 -0.99 -5.19
N LEU A 59 -2.37 -1.80 -5.81
CA LEU A 59 -1.08 -2.16 -5.23
C LEU A 59 -0.19 -0.92 -5.03
N ASN A 60 -0.16 -0.01 -6.01
CA ASN A 60 0.60 1.24 -5.90
C ASN A 60 0.03 2.18 -4.82
N GLU A 61 -1.29 2.32 -4.73
CA GLU A 61 -1.95 3.10 -3.68
C GLU A 61 -1.61 2.55 -2.27
N THR A 62 -1.67 1.23 -2.09
CA THR A 62 -1.36 0.57 -0.81
C THR A 62 0.09 0.78 -0.39
N VAL A 63 1.04 0.63 -1.33
CA VAL A 63 2.47 0.87 -1.09
C VAL A 63 2.74 2.31 -0.69
N ASN A 64 2.19 3.27 -1.43
CA ASN A 64 2.43 4.69 -1.14
C ASN A 64 1.91 5.07 0.25
N LYS A 65 0.71 4.61 0.61
CA LYS A 65 0.15 4.86 1.94
C LYS A 65 1.05 4.27 3.03
N MET A 66 1.41 3.00 2.92
CA MET A 66 2.28 2.32 3.90
C MET A 66 3.63 3.03 4.06
N LEU A 67 4.25 3.46 2.96
CA LEU A 67 5.50 4.21 3.01
C LEU A 67 5.34 5.58 3.66
N SER A 68 4.29 6.33 3.31
CA SER A 68 4.00 7.63 3.93
C SER A 68 3.81 7.50 5.44
N ASP A 69 3.01 6.54 5.89
CA ASP A 69 2.72 6.32 7.31
C ASP A 69 4.00 5.97 8.09
N ASN A 70 4.85 5.09 7.55
CA ASN A 70 6.13 4.73 8.18
C ASN A 70 7.14 5.89 8.21
N ILE A 71 7.19 6.73 7.15
CA ILE A 71 8.08 7.89 7.11
C ILE A 71 7.69 8.91 8.17
N VAL A 72 6.39 9.21 8.30
CA VAL A 72 5.88 10.15 9.30
C VAL A 72 6.14 9.64 10.71
N GLN A 73 5.86 8.36 10.98
CA GLN A 73 6.10 7.75 12.29
C GLN A 73 7.58 7.78 12.68
N ASN A 74 8.48 7.45 11.74
CA ASN A 74 9.92 7.46 12.01
C ASN A 74 10.44 8.90 12.24
N LEU A 75 9.98 9.87 11.44
CA LEU A 75 10.38 11.26 11.61
C LEU A 75 9.87 11.84 12.94
N ALA A 76 8.63 11.55 13.31
CA ALA A 76 8.06 11.94 14.61
C ALA A 76 8.88 11.35 15.77
N SER A 77 9.27 10.07 15.66
CA SER A 77 10.12 9.42 16.68
C SER A 77 11.47 10.11 16.81
N MET A 78 12.11 10.47 15.69
CA MET A 78 13.38 11.20 15.71
C MET A 78 13.23 12.60 16.32
N MET A 79 12.16 13.32 15.96
CA MET A 79 11.88 14.65 16.50
C MET A 79 11.64 14.62 18.00
N ASP A 80 10.88 13.64 18.50
CA ASP A 80 10.62 13.50 19.94
C ASP A 80 11.90 13.24 20.72
N THR A 81 12.79 12.38 20.22
CA THR A 81 14.08 12.12 20.86
C THR A 81 15.01 13.34 20.88
N ALA A 82 14.98 14.18 19.84
CA ALA A 82 15.82 15.37 19.77
C ALA A 82 15.26 16.57 20.55
N SER A 83 13.93 16.66 20.69
CA SER A 83 13.26 17.82 21.30
C SER A 83 13.02 17.67 22.80
N PHE A 84 12.91 16.44 23.29
CA PHE A 84 12.59 16.14 24.69
C PHE A 84 13.75 15.44 25.45
N GLN A 85 14.98 15.57 24.93
CA GLN A 85 16.23 15.31 25.66
C GLN A 85 16.74 16.55 26.40
#